data_AF-A0A8T4JHU3-F1
#
_entry.id   AF-A0A8T4JHU3-F1
#
_cell.length_a   1.000
_cell.length_b   1.000
_cell.length_c   1.000
_cell.angle_alpha   90.00
_cell.angle_beta   90.00
_cell.angle_gamma   90.00
#
_symmetry.space_group_name_H-M   'P 1'
#
loop_
_entity.id
_entity.type
_entity.pdbx_description
1 polymer ?
#
loop_
_entity_poly.entity_id
_entity_poly.type
_entity_poly.pdbx_seq_one_letter_code
_entity_poly.pdbx_strand_id
1 'polypeptide(L)'
;MAETKKMNESAFAKIIKEANAVGEFIRTKQDEKQAVINDFEKEKKRYRAGRISEKTLASSVTKTNRELQKIDKVIRISIQKVAKITKKAKEFAGNQKPKRFKATERGVKNAAPKKKAKKKASRKKK
;
A
#
# COMPACT_ATOMS: atom_id res chain seq x y z
N MET A 1 -30.69 24.03 12.40
CA MET A 1 -29.24 24.25 12.19
C MET A 1 -28.64 22.98 11.59
N ALA A 2 -27.79 23.08 10.57
CA ALA A 2 -27.26 21.89 9.89
C ALA A 2 -26.07 21.34 10.67
N GLU A 3 -26.31 20.35 11.54
CA GLU A 3 -25.23 19.62 12.21
C GLU A 3 -24.35 18.93 11.16
N THR A 4 -23.09 19.35 11.07
CA THR A 4 -22.10 18.67 10.25
C THR A 4 -21.83 17.29 10.84
N LYS A 5 -22.00 16.25 10.04
CA LYS A 5 -21.73 14.86 10.44
C LYS A 5 -20.28 14.74 10.90
N LYS A 6 -20.05 14.50 12.20
CA LYS A 6 -18.71 14.34 12.77
C LYS A 6 -18.06 13.05 12.27
N MET A 7 -16.72 13.06 12.17
CA MET A 7 -15.94 11.90 11.72
C MET A 7 -16.08 10.73 12.71
N ASN A 8 -16.14 9.50 12.21
CA ASN A 8 -15.96 8.32 13.07
C ASN A 8 -14.46 8.09 13.30
N GLU A 9 -13.92 8.72 14.34
CA GLU A 9 -12.51 8.67 14.70
C GLU A 9 -12.00 7.26 14.97
N SER A 10 -12.82 6.40 15.61
CA SER A 10 -12.47 5.00 15.88
C SER A 10 -12.25 4.22 14.59
N ALA A 11 -13.11 4.41 13.58
CA ALA A 11 -12.96 3.76 12.28
C ALA A 11 -11.70 4.24 11.55
N PHE A 12 -11.36 5.53 11.62
CA PHE A 12 -10.14 6.06 11.03
C PHE A 12 -8.88 5.54 11.75
N ALA A 13 -8.90 5.51 13.08
CA ALA A 13 -7.80 4.99 13.89
C ALA A 13 -7.50 3.52 13.56
N LYS A 14 -8.53 2.70 13.30
CA LYS A 14 -8.35 1.31 12.84
C LYS A 14 -7.62 1.22 11.51
N ILE A 15 -7.95 2.09 10.54
CA ILE A 15 -7.30 2.13 9.22
C ILE A 15 -5.81 2.49 9.38
N ILE A 16 -5.48 3.47 10.22
CA ILE A 16 -4.09 3.87 10.48
C ILE A 16 -3.31 2.75 11.18
N LYS A 17 -3.90 2.10 12.19
CA LYS A 17 -3.29 0.95 12.86
C LYS A 17 -3.01 -0.21 11.89
N GLU A 18 -3.96 -0.51 11.00
CA GLU A 18 -3.77 -1.54 9.97
C GLU A 18 -2.63 -1.16 9.01
N ALA A 19 -2.55 0.12 8.59
CA ALA A 19 -1.47 0.59 7.72
C ALA A 19 -0.09 0.45 8.39
N ASN A 20 0.02 0.86 9.66
CA ASN A 20 1.27 0.75 10.42
C ASN A 20 1.72 -0.70 10.58
N ALA A 21 0.81 -1.59 10.98
CA ALA A 21 1.12 -3.01 11.14
C ALA A 21 1.62 -3.66 9.83
N VAL A 22 1.02 -3.31 8.68
CA VAL A 22 1.49 -3.81 7.38
C VAL A 22 2.83 -3.18 6.99
N GLY A 23 3.05 -1.90 7.33
CA GLY A 23 4.34 -1.22 7.11
C GLY A 23 5.48 -1.84 7.89
N GLU A 24 5.28 -2.12 9.17
CA GLU A 24 6.24 -2.83 10.02
C GLU A 24 6.53 -4.24 9.48
N PHE A 25 5.50 -4.97 9.08
CA PHE A 25 5.68 -6.28 8.47
C PHE A 25 6.52 -6.23 7.18
N ILE A 26 6.31 -5.24 6.31
CA ILE A 26 7.15 -5.04 5.12
C ILE A 26 8.60 -4.82 5.51
N ARG A 27 8.85 -3.96 6.50
CA ARG A 27 10.20 -3.67 7.00
C ARG A 27 10.88 -4.95 7.50
N THR A 28 10.21 -5.74 8.35
CA THR A 28 10.73 -7.03 8.82
C THR A 28 11.08 -7.96 7.65
N LYS A 29 10.25 -8.03 6.61
CA LYS A 29 10.55 -8.85 5.42
C LYS A 29 11.70 -8.32 4.58
N GLN A 30 11.92 -7.01 4.56
CA GLN A 30 13.12 -6.43 3.94
C GLN A 30 14.39 -6.76 4.73
N ASP A 31 14.32 -6.74 6.05
CA ASP A 31 15.44 -7.13 6.93
C ASP A 31 15.78 -8.63 6.73
N GLU A 32 14.77 -9.50 6.66
CA GLU A 32 14.94 -10.92 6.30
C GLU A 32 15.59 -11.09 4.92
N LYS A 33 15.15 -10.31 3.92
CA LYS A 33 15.75 -10.32 2.58
C LYS A 33 17.24 -9.96 2.63
N GLN A 34 17.58 -8.93 3.39
CA GLN A 34 18.96 -8.48 3.54
C GLN A 34 19.83 -9.53 4.26
N ALA A 35 19.27 -10.21 5.27
CA ALA A 35 19.96 -11.31 5.94
C ALA A 35 20.33 -12.45 4.97
N VAL A 36 19.40 -12.87 4.11
CA VAL A 36 19.65 -13.88 3.07
C VAL A 36 20.76 -13.45 2.10
N ILE A 37 20.77 -12.17 1.70
CA ILE A 37 21.84 -11.62 0.85
C ILE A 37 23.20 -11.68 1.57
N ASN A 38 23.24 -11.22 2.83
CA ASN A 38 24.46 -11.20 3.63
C ASN A 38 25.04 -12.60 3.85
N ASP A 39 24.19 -13.60 4.04
CA ASP A 39 24.62 -14.99 4.20
C ASP A 39 25.18 -15.57 2.91
N PHE A 40 24.55 -15.27 1.76
CA PHE A 40 25.10 -15.65 0.46
C PHE A 40 26.45 -14.97 0.16
N GLU A 41 26.64 -13.71 0.58
CA GLU A 41 27.93 -13.03 0.46
C GLU A 41 29.04 -13.72 1.27
N LYS A 42 28.73 -14.23 2.47
CA LYS A 42 29.68 -15.02 3.26
C LYS A 42 30.07 -16.30 2.53
N GLU A 43 29.13 -16.99 1.89
CA GLU A 43 29.43 -18.17 1.09
C GLU A 43 30.27 -17.86 -0.15
N LYS A 44 29.97 -16.76 -0.83
CA LYS A 44 30.80 -16.26 -1.94
C LYS A 44 32.24 -15.98 -1.50
N LYS A 45 32.44 -15.42 -0.30
CA LYS A 45 33.78 -15.24 0.30
C LYS A 45 34.46 -16.59 0.58
N ARG A 46 33.73 -17.58 1.09
CA ARG A 46 34.25 -18.95 1.31
C ARG A 46 34.68 -19.61 0.00
N TYR A 47 33.90 -19.45 -1.07
CA TYR A 47 34.25 -19.97 -2.41
C TYR A 47 35.53 -19.32 -2.93
N ARG A 48 35.63 -17.99 -2.86
CA ARG A 48 36.83 -17.25 -3.28
C ARG A 48 38.08 -17.66 -2.49
N ALA A 49 37.92 -18.03 -1.22
CA ALA A 49 38.99 -18.56 -0.39
C ALA A 49 39.30 -20.05 -0.64
N GLY A 50 38.69 -20.69 -1.64
CA GLY A 50 38.88 -22.11 -1.95
C GLY A 50 38.27 -23.07 -0.92
N ARG A 51 37.46 -22.58 0.03
CA ARG A 51 36.92 -23.37 1.14
C ARG A 51 35.68 -24.18 0.78
N ILE A 52 35.05 -23.89 -0.36
CA ILE A 52 33.92 -24.65 -0.89
C ILE A 52 34.09 -24.85 -2.40
N SER A 53 33.50 -25.93 -2.92
CA SER A 53 33.52 -26.24 -4.34
C SER A 53 32.57 -25.36 -5.15
N GLU A 54 32.77 -25.27 -6.45
CA GLU A 54 31.86 -24.60 -7.39
C GLU A 54 30.46 -25.25 -7.36
N LYS A 55 30.38 -26.57 -7.27
CA LYS A 55 29.11 -27.31 -7.16
C LYS A 55 28.33 -26.91 -5.89
N THR A 56 29.04 -26.71 -4.78
CA THR A 56 28.45 -26.23 -3.53
C THR A 56 27.90 -24.81 -3.69
N LEU A 57 28.66 -23.92 -4.33
CA LEU A 57 28.23 -22.56 -4.62
C LEU A 57 26.99 -22.53 -5.54
N ALA A 58 26.96 -23.34 -6.59
CA ALA A 58 25.82 -23.41 -7.52
C ALA A 58 24.53 -23.87 -6.83
N SER A 59 24.63 -24.86 -5.93
CA SER A 59 23.52 -25.30 -5.09
C SER A 59 23.03 -24.18 -4.17
N SER A 60 23.95 -23.45 -3.54
CA SER A 60 23.63 -22.27 -2.74
C SER A 60 22.90 -21.19 -3.55
N VAL A 61 23.43 -20.79 -4.71
CA VAL A 61 22.79 -19.81 -5.60
C VAL A 61 21.33 -20.16 -5.87
N THR A 62 21.06 -21.43 -6.15
CA THR A 62 19.70 -21.92 -6.43
C THR A 62 18.79 -21.79 -5.20
N LYS A 63 19.29 -22.12 -4.01
CA LYS A 63 18.55 -21.99 -2.75
C LYS A 63 18.28 -20.53 -2.40
N THR A 64 19.31 -19.69 -2.40
CA THR A 64 19.22 -18.25 -2.15
C THR A 64 18.21 -17.60 -3.09
N ASN A 65 18.28 -17.89 -4.39
CA ASN A 65 17.33 -17.32 -5.36
C ASN A 65 15.87 -17.71 -5.05
N ARG A 66 15.62 -18.97 -4.67
CA ARG A 66 14.27 -19.41 -4.27
C ARG A 66 13.78 -18.68 -3.03
N GLU A 67 14.63 -18.47 -2.04
CA GLU A 67 14.29 -17.75 -0.82
C GLU A 67 14.02 -16.27 -1.10
N LEU A 68 14.89 -15.60 -1.87
CA LEU A 68 14.70 -14.21 -2.29
C LEU A 68 13.39 -14.03 -3.06
N GLN A 69 13.06 -14.95 -3.97
CA GLN A 69 11.79 -14.92 -4.71
C GLN A 69 10.57 -15.07 -3.79
N LYS A 70 10.64 -15.95 -2.78
CA LYS A 70 9.56 -16.12 -1.80
C LYS A 70 9.35 -14.84 -1.00
N ILE A 71 10.44 -14.25 -0.49
CA ILE A 71 10.38 -13.00 0.30
C ILE A 71 9.83 -11.86 -0.57
N ASP A 72 10.32 -11.71 -1.81
CA ASP A 72 9.85 -10.69 -2.74
C ASP A 72 8.36 -10.82 -3.06
N LYS A 73 7.85 -12.05 -3.21
CA LYS A 73 6.42 -12.30 -3.40
C LYS A 73 5.61 -11.79 -2.20
N VAL A 74 6.06 -12.06 -0.97
CA VAL A 74 5.40 -11.60 0.25
C VAL A 74 5.42 -10.08 0.33
N ILE A 75 6.58 -9.44 0.11
CA ILE A 75 6.72 -7.98 0.13
C ILE A 75 5.77 -7.34 -0.89
N ARG A 76 5.72 -7.85 -2.13
CA ARG A 76 4.82 -7.32 -3.18
C ARG A 76 3.35 -7.40 -2.77
N ILE A 77 2.92 -8.53 -2.21
CA ILE A 77 1.53 -8.70 -1.72
C ILE A 77 1.23 -7.71 -0.60
N SER A 78 2.16 -7.53 0.35
CA SER A 78 2.00 -6.57 1.44
C SER A 78 1.92 -5.13 0.95
N ILE A 79 2.75 -4.73 -0.03
CA ILE A 79 2.68 -3.40 -0.65
C ILE A 79 1.31 -3.18 -1.32
N GLN A 80 0.79 -4.19 -2.03
CA GLN A 80 -0.56 -4.11 -2.59
C GLN A 80 -1.64 -3.95 -1.51
N LYS A 81 -1.46 -4.60 -0.34
CA LYS A 81 -2.35 -4.43 0.81
C LYS A 81 -2.30 -3.00 1.35
N VAL A 82 -1.11 -2.40 1.51
CA VAL A 82 -0.97 -0.98 1.90
C VAL A 82 -1.72 -0.07 0.94
N ALA A 83 -1.54 -0.24 -0.38
CA ALA A 83 -2.24 0.57 -1.37
C ALA A 83 -3.77 0.51 -1.23
N LYS A 84 -4.33 -0.66 -0.90
CA LYS A 84 -5.76 -0.83 -0.61
C LYS A 84 -6.18 -0.10 0.66
N ILE A 85 -5.38 -0.18 1.73
CA ILE A 85 -5.63 0.52 3.00
C ILE A 85 -5.59 2.04 2.79
N THR A 86 -4.59 2.55 2.09
CA THR A 86 -4.47 3.98 1.76
C THR A 86 -5.66 4.46 0.92
N LYS A 87 -6.14 3.65 -0.04
CA LYS A 87 -7.36 3.97 -0.79
C LYS A 87 -8.57 4.10 0.14
N LYS A 88 -8.78 3.15 1.06
CA LYS A 88 -9.85 3.23 2.07
C LYS A 88 -9.72 4.48 2.94
N ALA A 89 -8.51 4.81 3.39
CA ALA A 89 -8.24 6.02 4.18
C ALA A 89 -8.64 7.30 3.41
N LYS A 90 -8.28 7.37 2.12
CA LYS A 90 -8.60 8.50 1.25
C LYS A 90 -10.11 8.63 1.00
N GLU A 91 -10.81 7.52 0.80
CA GLU A 91 -12.27 7.51 0.68
C GLU A 91 -12.94 7.96 1.99
N PHE A 92 -12.44 7.46 3.12
CA PHE A 92 -12.93 7.83 4.43
C PHE A 92 -12.77 9.34 4.70
N ALA A 93 -11.60 9.90 4.42
CA ALA A 93 -11.35 11.34 4.51
C ALA A 93 -12.17 12.14 3.48
N GLY A 94 -12.36 11.61 2.26
CA GLY A 94 -13.20 12.22 1.23
C GLY A 94 -14.67 12.35 1.63
N ASN A 95 -15.17 11.43 2.44
CA ASN A 95 -16.52 11.49 3.01
C ASN A 95 -16.66 12.55 4.11
N GLN A 96 -15.54 13.09 4.63
CA GLN A 96 -15.52 14.19 5.60
C GLN A 96 -15.45 15.57 4.95
N LYS A 97 -15.55 15.67 3.61
CA LYS A 97 -15.46 16.97 2.92
C LYS A 97 -16.55 17.94 3.43
N PRO A 98 -16.20 19.20 3.74
CA PRO A 98 -17.16 20.17 4.24
C PRO A 98 -18.27 20.40 3.21
N LYS A 99 -19.53 20.36 3.68
CA LYS A 99 -20.68 20.72 2.86
C LYS A 99 -20.62 22.22 2.57
N ARG A 100 -20.82 22.60 1.32
CA ARG A 100 -20.95 24.01 0.95
C ARG A 100 -22.33 24.48 1.37
N PHE A 101 -22.38 25.56 2.14
CA PHE A 101 -23.62 26.25 2.49
C PHE A 101 -23.64 27.61 1.78
N LYS A 102 -24.83 28.08 1.40
CA LYS A 102 -25.03 29.42 0.83
C LYS A 102 -26.12 30.13 1.63
N ALA A 103 -25.82 31.34 2.08
CA ALA A 103 -26.80 32.23 2.67
C ALA A 103 -27.70 32.83 1.57
N THR A 104 -28.99 32.91 1.83
CA THR A 104 -30.00 33.59 1.01
C THR A 104 -30.88 34.42 1.94
N GLU A 105 -31.63 35.38 1.39
CA GLU A 105 -32.57 36.22 2.17
C GLU A 105 -33.61 35.39 2.95
N ARG A 106 -33.86 34.14 2.53
CA ARG A 106 -34.76 33.19 3.21
C ARG A 106 -34.04 32.21 4.16
N GLY A 107 -32.77 32.46 4.48
CA GLY A 107 -31.94 31.63 5.36
C GLY A 107 -30.81 30.86 4.64
N VAL A 108 -30.13 29.99 5.39
CA VAL A 108 -28.96 29.22 4.92
C VAL A 108 -29.39 27.89 4.30
N LYS A 109 -29.00 27.63 3.05
CA LYS A 109 -29.30 26.39 2.32
C LYS A 109 -28.03 25.64 1.94
N ASN A 110 -28.13 24.31 1.81
CA ASN A 110 -27.05 23.49 1.24
C ASN A 110 -26.82 23.88 -0.23
N ALA A 111 -25.62 24.35 -0.55
CA ALA A 111 -25.20 24.60 -1.92
C ALA A 111 -24.79 23.26 -2.56
N ALA A 112 -25.75 22.57 -3.17
CA ALA A 112 -25.47 21.31 -3.85
C ALA A 112 -24.40 21.53 -4.95
N PRO A 113 -23.38 20.66 -5.05
CA PRO A 113 -22.44 20.73 -6.16
C PRO A 113 -23.22 20.49 -7.47
N LYS A 114 -23.04 21.36 -8.46
CA LYS A 114 -23.63 21.19 -9.81
C LYS A 114 -23.29 19.77 -10.30
N LYS A 115 -24.30 18.93 -10.54
CA LYS A 115 -24.11 17.61 -11.18
C LYS A 115 -23.39 17.86 -12.51
N LYS A 116 -22.13 17.40 -12.64
CA LYS A 116 -21.46 17.39 -13.95
C LYS A 116 -22.30 16.50 -14.87
N ALA A 117 -22.88 17.08 -15.91
CA ALA A 117 -23.59 16.32 -16.93
C ALA A 117 -22.62 15.27 -17.49
N LYS A 118 -22.96 13.98 -17.36
CA LYS A 118 -22.23 12.91 -18.04
C LYS A 118 -22.42 13.13 -19.54
N LYS A 119 -21.40 13.61 -20.25
CA LYS A 119 -21.39 13.54 -21.72
C LYS A 119 -21.56 12.08 -22.11
N LYS A 120 -22.68 11.73 -22.75
CA LYS A 120 -22.86 10.41 -23.37
C LYS A 120 -21.73 10.24 -24.39
N ALA A 121 -20.97 9.15 -24.32
CA ALA A 121 -19.99 8.82 -25.33
C ALA A 121 -20.73 8.65 -26.67
N SER A 122 -20.38 9.44 -27.68
CA SER A 122 -20.89 9.23 -29.03
C SER A 122 -20.28 7.93 -29.56
N ARG A 123 -21.13 6.93 -29.78
CA ARG A 123 -20.78 5.71 -30.50
C ARG A 123 -20.38 6.13 -31.92
N LYS A 124 -19.10 6.01 -32.28
CA LYS A 124 -18.66 6.06 -33.68
C LYS A 124 -19.39 4.93 -34.42
N LYS A 125 -20.29 5.28 -35.34
CA LYS A 125 -20.77 4.35 -36.36
C LYS A 125 -19.62 4.11 -37.34
N LYS A 126 -19.39 2.83 -37.66
CA LYS A 126 -18.48 2.38 -38.72
C LYS A 126 -18.96 2.91 -40.06
#